data_AF-A0A2B7YGC0-F1
#
_entry.id   AF-A0A2B7YGC0-F1
#
_cell.length_a   1.000
_cell.length_b   1.000
_cell.length_c   1.000
_cell.angle_alpha   90.00
_cell.angle_beta   90.00
_cell.angle_gamma   90.00
#
_symmetry.space_group_name_H-M   'P 1'
#
loop_
_entity.id
_entity.type
_entity.pdbx_description
1 polymer ?
#
loop_
_entity_poly.entity_id
_entity_poly.type
_entity_poly.pdbx_seq_one_letter_code
_entity_poly.pdbx_strand_id
1 'polypeptide(L)'
;MVRKSKNPISNDDKKEVIVKQQQIKHYSGIIPHPEIVEGYEKNCPGATDRILAMTENQLKSSQEIELSEQNNINECRLTMLKSDIEYNRRGQIFGFILLLTMIIGGFLLVYIGREVGGYGAIIGSITIAIGSIIWNKQKNKDKN
;
A
#
# COMPACT_ATOMS: atom_id res chain seq x y z
N MET A 1 -64.41 37.00 13.37
CA MET A 1 -63.33 36.01 13.51
C MET A 1 -63.83 34.89 14.42
N VAL A 2 -64.11 33.72 13.83
CA VAL A 2 -64.80 32.57 14.45
C VAL A 2 -63.79 31.63 15.09
N ARG A 3 -64.04 31.19 16.34
CA ARG A 3 -63.19 30.28 17.12
C ARG A 3 -63.51 28.81 16.78
N LYS A 4 -62.44 28.00 16.65
CA LYS A 4 -62.41 26.58 16.27
C LYS A 4 -63.29 25.67 17.16
N SER A 5 -64.00 24.75 16.51
CA SER A 5 -64.59 23.54 17.10
C SER A 5 -63.57 22.39 17.06
N LYS A 6 -63.51 21.57 18.12
CA LYS A 6 -62.81 20.27 18.17
C LYS A 6 -63.77 19.27 18.84
N ASN A 7 -64.26 18.31 18.06
CA ASN A 7 -64.91 17.10 18.59
C ASN A 7 -63.89 15.96 18.68
N PRO A 8 -63.99 15.05 19.67
CA PRO A 8 -63.16 13.86 19.77
C PRO A 8 -63.75 12.71 18.94
N ILE A 9 -62.91 11.90 18.32
CA ILE A 9 -63.32 10.65 17.65
C ILE A 9 -62.58 9.52 18.37
N SER A 10 -63.36 8.61 18.95
CA SER A 10 -62.92 7.43 19.70
C SER A 10 -62.94 6.16 18.85
N ASN A 11 -62.06 5.21 19.23
CA ASN A 11 -62.14 3.75 19.10
C ASN A 11 -62.02 3.17 17.68
N ASP A 12 -60.97 2.41 17.34
CA ASP A 12 -60.54 1.05 17.76
C ASP A 12 -60.96 0.05 16.66
N ASP A 13 -60.00 -0.29 15.79
CA ASP A 13 -60.10 -1.37 14.80
C ASP A 13 -58.68 -1.91 14.54
N LYS A 14 -58.26 -2.87 15.37
CA LYS A 14 -57.02 -3.63 15.17
C LYS A 14 -57.23 -4.69 14.09
N LYS A 15 -56.83 -4.40 12.85
CA LYS A 15 -56.66 -5.41 11.80
C LYS A 15 -55.29 -6.08 11.95
N GLU A 16 -55.29 -7.37 12.28
CA GLU A 16 -54.09 -8.21 12.25
C GLU A 16 -53.57 -8.34 10.81
N VAL A 17 -52.38 -7.80 10.57
CA VAL A 17 -51.67 -7.91 9.30
C VAL A 17 -50.84 -9.19 9.33
N ILE A 18 -51.24 -10.19 8.55
CA ILE A 18 -50.43 -11.38 8.29
C ILE A 18 -49.26 -10.96 7.39
N VAL A 19 -48.09 -10.76 8.00
CA VAL A 19 -46.85 -10.47 7.27
C VAL A 19 -46.28 -11.77 6.72
N LYS A 20 -46.43 -12.02 5.40
CA LYS A 20 -45.66 -13.05 4.70
C LYS A 20 -44.19 -12.64 4.71
N GLN A 21 -43.39 -13.33 5.52
CA GLN A 21 -41.94 -13.09 5.59
C GLN A 21 -41.27 -13.69 4.34
N GLN A 22 -40.99 -12.86 3.33
CA GLN A 22 -40.16 -13.28 2.20
C GLN A 22 -38.72 -13.47 2.69
N GLN A 23 -38.24 -14.71 2.69
CA GLN A 23 -36.84 -15.00 3.00
C GLN A 23 -35.96 -14.54 1.83
N ILE A 24 -35.28 -13.42 2.01
CA ILE A 24 -34.29 -12.91 1.06
C ILE A 24 -33.03 -13.78 1.22
N LYS A 25 -32.82 -14.75 0.33
CA LYS A 25 -31.56 -15.50 0.26
C LYS A 25 -30.49 -14.55 -0.29
N HIS A 26 -29.68 -13.96 0.57
CA HIS A 26 -28.50 -13.22 0.15
C HIS A 26 -27.44 -14.19 -0.35
N TYR A 27 -27.17 -14.12 -1.65
CA TYR A 27 -26.08 -14.85 -2.28
C TYR A 27 -25.10 -13.84 -2.86
N SER A 28 -23.81 -14.03 -2.59
CA SER A 28 -22.71 -13.24 -3.16
C SER A 28 -21.74 -14.18 -3.83
N GLY A 29 -21.53 -13.94 -5.11
CA GLY A 29 -20.68 -14.73 -5.98
C GLY A 29 -20.91 -14.27 -7.42
N ILE A 30 -19.92 -14.50 -8.27
CA ILE A 30 -19.96 -14.08 -9.67
C ILE A 30 -20.97 -14.93 -10.47
N ILE A 31 -21.22 -16.16 -10.00
CA ILE A 31 -22.25 -17.07 -10.54
C ILE A 31 -23.48 -16.99 -9.63
N PRO A 32 -24.69 -16.72 -10.15
CA PRO A 32 -25.90 -16.63 -9.34
C PRO A 32 -26.28 -17.98 -8.70
N HIS A 33 -27.19 -17.94 -7.71
CA HIS A 33 -27.61 -19.15 -7.01
C HIS A 33 -28.11 -20.24 -7.99
N PRO A 34 -27.80 -21.53 -7.77
CA PRO A 34 -28.14 -22.62 -8.70
C PRO A 34 -29.61 -22.66 -9.13
N GLU A 35 -30.53 -22.32 -8.22
CA GLU A 35 -31.97 -22.22 -8.47
C GLU A 35 -32.32 -21.17 -9.54
N ILE A 36 -31.57 -20.05 -9.60
CA ILE A 36 -31.73 -18.99 -10.60
C ILE A 36 -31.12 -19.43 -11.93
N VAL A 37 -29.94 -20.07 -11.88
CA VAL A 37 -29.27 -20.64 -13.05
C VAL A 37 -30.15 -21.65 -13.77
N GLU A 38 -30.75 -22.57 -13.01
CA GLU A 38 -31.71 -23.56 -13.52
C GLU A 38 -32.96 -22.88 -14.12
N GLY A 39 -33.41 -21.76 -13.55
CA GLY A 39 -34.49 -20.95 -14.09
C GLY A 39 -34.17 -20.34 -15.46
N TYR A 40 -32.93 -19.89 -15.68
CA TYR A 40 -32.50 -19.39 -16.98
C TYR A 40 -32.49 -20.50 -18.04
N GLU A 41 -31.99 -21.68 -17.69
CA GLU A 41 -31.96 -22.83 -18.59
C GLU A 41 -33.37 -23.32 -18.98
N LYS A 42 -34.28 -23.37 -17.99
CA LYS A 42 -35.68 -23.77 -18.21
C LYS A 42 -36.44 -22.79 -19.11
N ASN A 43 -36.15 -21.50 -19.00
CA ASN A 43 -36.78 -20.46 -19.81
C ASN A 43 -36.19 -20.37 -21.23
N CYS A 44 -34.89 -20.59 -21.38
CA CYS A 44 -34.19 -20.55 -22.65
C CYS A 44 -33.02 -21.56 -22.61
N PRO A 45 -33.17 -22.73 -23.25
CA PRO A 45 -32.11 -23.73 -23.30
C PRO A 45 -30.81 -23.16 -23.89
N GLY A 46 -29.67 -23.40 -23.23
CA GLY A 46 -28.36 -22.89 -23.60
C GLY A 46 -28.05 -21.47 -23.11
N ALA A 47 -28.98 -20.80 -22.41
CA ALA A 47 -28.72 -19.48 -21.84
C ALA A 47 -27.67 -19.52 -20.72
N THR A 48 -27.69 -20.57 -19.89
CA THR A 48 -26.74 -20.74 -18.78
C THR A 48 -25.30 -20.82 -19.28
N ASP A 49 -25.07 -21.67 -20.28
CA ASP A 49 -23.75 -21.90 -20.86
C ASP A 49 -23.17 -20.62 -21.47
N ARG A 50 -24.00 -19.85 -22.18
CA ARG A 50 -23.60 -18.56 -22.75
C ARG A 50 -23.24 -17.52 -21.69
N ILE A 51 -24.00 -17.45 -20.60
CA ILE A 51 -23.72 -16.52 -19.49
C ILE A 51 -22.43 -16.94 -18.80
N LEU A 52 -22.25 -18.23 -18.51
CA LEU A 52 -21.05 -18.74 -17.86
C LEU A 52 -19.80 -18.51 -18.73
N ALA A 53 -19.88 -18.79 -20.03
CA ALA A 53 -18.80 -18.51 -20.97
C ALA A 53 -18.48 -17.00 -21.08
N MET A 54 -19.50 -16.14 -21.07
CA MET A 54 -19.29 -14.68 -21.03
C MET A 54 -18.57 -14.26 -19.75
N THR A 55 -19.00 -14.78 -18.60
CA THR A 55 -18.39 -14.51 -17.29
C THR A 55 -16.94 -15.00 -17.25
N GLU A 56 -16.64 -16.21 -17.73
CA GLU A 56 -15.28 -16.73 -17.82
C GLU A 56 -14.38 -15.84 -18.68
N ASN A 57 -14.87 -15.37 -19.82
CA ASN A 57 -14.11 -14.48 -20.71
C ASN A 57 -13.84 -13.12 -20.05
N GLN A 58 -14.81 -12.57 -19.34
CA GLN A 58 -14.61 -11.34 -18.56
C GLN A 58 -13.57 -11.54 -17.45
N LEU A 59 -13.64 -12.67 -16.73
CA LEU A 59 -12.67 -12.97 -15.67
C LEU A 59 -11.24 -13.15 -16.21
N LYS A 60 -11.07 -13.85 -17.33
CA LYS A 60 -9.76 -13.99 -17.98
C LYS A 60 -9.19 -12.63 -18.38
N SER A 61 -10.00 -11.77 -18.98
CA SER A 61 -9.56 -10.43 -19.38
C SER A 61 -9.20 -9.56 -18.16
N SER A 62 -10.02 -9.57 -17.11
CA SER A 62 -9.71 -8.84 -15.86
C SER A 62 -8.44 -9.36 -15.19
N GLN A 63 -8.23 -10.68 -15.17
CA GLN A 63 -7.02 -11.30 -14.61
C GLN A 63 -5.77 -10.95 -15.41
N GLU A 64 -5.87 -10.90 -16.74
CA GLU A 64 -4.75 -10.50 -17.61
C GLU A 64 -4.36 -9.04 -17.38
N ILE A 65 -5.34 -8.15 -17.23
CA ILE A 65 -5.10 -6.74 -16.88
C ILE A 65 -4.41 -6.66 -15.52
N GLU A 66 -4.94 -7.33 -14.49
CA GLU A 66 -4.36 -7.30 -13.15
C GLU A 66 -2.92 -7.83 -13.13
N LEU A 67 -2.65 -8.94 -13.84
CA LEU A 67 -1.28 -9.46 -13.98
C LEU A 67 -0.36 -8.45 -14.68
N SER A 68 -0.84 -7.81 -15.75
CA SER A 68 -0.04 -6.81 -16.48
C SER A 68 0.29 -5.61 -15.60
N GLU A 69 -0.66 -5.13 -14.79
CA GLU A 69 -0.46 -4.03 -13.84
C GLU A 69 0.52 -4.43 -12.73
N GLN A 70 0.37 -5.62 -12.15
CA GLN A 70 1.29 -6.10 -11.12
C GLN A 70 2.71 -6.25 -11.67
N ASN A 71 2.87 -6.76 -12.90
CA ASN A 71 4.17 -6.86 -13.55
C ASN A 71 4.79 -5.47 -13.75
N ASN A 72 4.03 -4.49 -14.26
CA ASN A 72 4.51 -3.11 -14.45
C ASN A 72 4.97 -2.46 -13.12
N ILE A 73 4.20 -2.68 -12.04
CA ILE A 73 4.57 -2.17 -10.71
C ILE A 73 5.86 -2.81 -10.21
N ASN A 74 6.03 -4.12 -10.41
CA ASN A 74 7.24 -4.85 -10.02
C ASN A 74 8.46 -4.36 -10.81
N GLU A 75 8.36 -4.19 -12.12
CA GLU A 75 9.44 -3.67 -12.96
C GLU A 75 9.88 -2.26 -12.53
N CYS A 76 8.93 -1.39 -12.21
CA CYS A 76 9.21 -0.05 -11.69
C CYS A 76 9.99 -0.11 -10.37
N ARG A 77 9.56 -0.96 -9.43
CA ARG A 77 10.26 -1.16 -8.14
C ARG A 77 11.67 -1.70 -8.33
N LEU A 78 11.85 -2.68 -9.21
CA LEU A 78 13.17 -3.24 -9.52
C LEU A 78 14.11 -2.18 -10.11
N THR A 79 13.59 -1.33 -10.99
CA THR A 79 14.36 -0.24 -11.61
C THR A 79 14.81 0.80 -10.59
N MET A 80 13.92 1.17 -9.65
CA MET A 80 14.24 2.07 -8.55
C MET A 80 15.33 1.47 -7.65
N LEU A 81 15.16 0.22 -7.22
CA LEU A 81 16.15 -0.48 -6.38
C LEU A 81 17.51 -0.60 -7.06
N LYS A 82 17.54 -0.89 -8.36
CA LYS A 82 18.78 -0.98 -9.14
C LYS A 82 19.50 0.37 -9.19
N SER A 83 18.76 1.45 -9.38
CA SER A 83 19.30 2.82 -9.36
C SER A 83 19.89 3.17 -7.99
N ASP A 84 19.19 2.82 -6.90
CA ASP A 84 19.66 3.05 -5.53
C ASP A 84 20.95 2.26 -5.22
N ILE A 85 21.01 1.00 -5.64
CA ILE A 85 22.21 0.16 -5.48
C ILE A 85 23.39 0.77 -6.24
N GLU A 86 23.16 1.23 -7.47
CA GLU A 86 24.23 1.83 -8.27
C GLU A 86 24.70 3.17 -7.68
N TYR A 87 23.76 3.99 -7.22
CA TYR A 87 24.07 5.25 -6.53
C TYR A 87 24.88 4.98 -5.25
N ASN A 88 24.45 4.02 -4.42
CA ASN A 88 25.14 3.67 -3.19
C ASN A 88 26.53 3.10 -3.48
N ARG A 89 26.69 2.27 -4.52
CA ARG A 89 28.00 1.74 -4.94
C ARG A 89 28.95 2.85 -5.39
N ARG A 90 28.47 3.78 -6.22
CA ARG A 90 29.26 4.94 -6.66
C ARG A 90 29.62 5.84 -5.48
N GLY A 91 28.67 6.11 -4.59
CA GLY A 91 28.88 6.87 -3.35
C GLY A 91 29.93 6.23 -2.44
N GLN A 92 29.90 4.90 -2.28
CA GLN A 92 30.88 4.16 -1.49
C GLN A 92 32.29 4.25 -2.09
N ILE A 93 32.42 4.20 -3.41
CA ILE A 93 33.72 4.36 -4.10
C ILE A 93 34.26 5.78 -3.89
N PHE A 94 33.44 6.81 -4.09
CA PHE A 94 33.86 8.21 -3.86
C PHE A 94 34.21 8.46 -2.39
N GLY A 95 33.43 7.91 -1.45
CA GLY A 95 33.72 7.98 -0.02
C GLY A 95 35.03 7.28 0.35
N PHE A 96 35.30 6.12 -0.23
CA PHE A 96 36.57 5.40 -0.04
C PHE A 96 37.76 6.20 -0.56
N ILE A 97 37.66 6.77 -1.76
CA ILE A 97 38.71 7.62 -2.34
C ILE A 97 38.96 8.85 -1.45
N LEU A 98 37.90 9.51 -0.98
CA LEU A 98 38.00 10.69 -0.10
C LEU A 98 38.65 10.35 1.24
N LEU A 99 38.28 9.22 1.86
CA LEU A 99 38.92 8.75 3.09
C LEU A 99 40.40 8.44 2.86
N LEU A 100 40.73 7.78 1.75
CA LEU A 100 42.10 7.42 1.41
C LEU A 100 42.97 8.65 1.17
N THR A 101 42.48 9.67 0.46
CA THR A 101 43.21 10.94 0.29
C THR A 101 43.35 11.69 1.60
N MET A 102 42.36 11.64 2.49
CA MET A 102 42.43 12.26 3.81
C MET A 102 43.50 11.61 4.69
N ILE A 103 43.62 10.28 4.68
CA ILE A 103 44.66 9.53 5.41
C ILE A 103 46.05 9.86 4.86
N ILE A 104 46.24 9.80 3.53
CA ILE A 104 47.53 10.09 2.90
C ILE A 104 47.94 11.55 3.14
N GLY A 105 46.99 12.49 2.98
CA GLY A 105 47.21 13.91 3.24
C GLY A 105 47.60 14.18 4.69
N GLY A 106 46.94 13.51 5.65
CA GLY A 106 47.31 13.57 7.06
C GLY A 106 48.71 13.05 7.34
N PHE A 107 49.05 11.88 6.77
CA PHE A 107 50.37 11.27 6.95
C PHE A 107 51.49 12.17 6.39
N LEU A 108 51.30 12.75 5.20
CA LEU A 108 52.26 13.70 4.62
C LEU A 108 52.42 14.96 5.47
N LEU A 109 51.33 15.47 6.06
CA LEU A 109 51.37 16.64 6.94
C LEU A 109 52.19 16.39 8.21
N VAL A 110 52.02 15.21 8.80
CA VAL A 110 52.78 14.77 9.99
C VAL A 110 54.26 14.58 9.63
N TYR A 111 54.56 14.00 8.46
CA TYR A 111 55.94 13.80 8.00
C TYR A 111 56.70 15.12 7.77
N ILE A 112 56.01 16.17 7.31
CA ILE A 112 56.59 17.52 7.11
C ILE A 112 56.82 18.25 8.44
N GLY A 113 56.34 17.71 9.58
CA GLY A 113 56.61 18.26 10.90
C GLY A 113 55.84 19.55 11.22
N ARG A 114 54.78 19.88 10.46
CA ARG A 114 53.84 20.95 10.82
C ARG A 114 52.93 20.50 11.96
N GLU A 115 52.46 21.45 12.78
CA GLU A 115 51.66 21.20 13.99
C GLU A 115 50.58 20.12 13.79
N VAL A 116 50.86 18.95 14.34
CA VAL A 116 49.95 17.79 14.38
C VAL A 116 48.67 18.11 15.15
N GLY A 117 48.71 19.12 16.03
CA GLY A 117 47.57 19.57 16.84
C GLY A 117 46.38 20.10 16.03
N GLY A 118 46.64 20.87 14.96
CA GLY A 118 45.57 21.42 14.13
C GLY A 118 44.81 20.35 13.34
N TYR A 119 45.54 19.38 12.79
CA TYR A 119 44.94 18.26 12.05
C TYR A 119 44.14 17.32 12.98
N GLY A 120 44.67 17.05 14.18
CA GLY A 120 43.99 16.25 15.20
C GLY A 120 42.68 16.90 15.69
N ALA A 121 42.66 18.23 15.87
CA ALA A 121 41.45 18.95 16.26
C ALA A 121 40.34 18.89 15.18
N ILE A 122 40.71 19.03 13.91
CA ILE A 122 39.76 18.95 12.79
C ILE A 122 39.17 17.54 12.70
N ILE A 123 40.00 16.48 12.71
CA ILE A 123 39.49 15.10 12.69
C ILE A 123 38.63 14.82 13.91
N GLY A 124 39.08 15.23 15.10
CA GLY A 124 38.35 15.01 16.35
C GLY A 124 36.95 15.60 16.29
N SER A 125 36.81 16.85 15.82
CA SER A 125 35.50 17.51 15.69
C SER A 125 34.54 16.78 14.73
N ILE A 126 35.05 16.34 13.58
CA ILE A 126 34.26 15.59 12.58
C ILE A 126 33.82 14.24 13.14
N THR A 127 34.71 13.54 13.84
CA THR A 127 34.43 12.21 14.42
C THR A 127 33.34 12.29 15.48
N ILE A 128 33.38 13.33 16.33
CA ILE A 128 32.35 13.59 17.35
C ILE A 128 30.99 13.89 16.70
N ALA A 129 30.96 14.70 15.63
CA ALA A 129 29.72 15.03 14.93
C ALA A 129 29.07 13.79 14.30
N ILE A 130 29.86 12.95 13.64
CA ILE A 130 29.38 11.68 13.05
C ILE A 130 28.90 10.73 14.15
N GLY A 131 29.64 10.61 15.26
CA GLY A 131 29.25 9.79 16.41
C GLY A 131 27.92 10.22 17.03
N SER A 132 27.68 11.53 17.13
CA SER A 132 26.41 12.07 17.64
C SER A 132 25.21 11.69 16.75
N ILE A 133 25.37 11.76 15.43
CA ILE A 133 24.31 11.38 14.48
C ILE A 133 23.98 9.90 14.57
N ILE A 134 25.01 9.04 14.66
CA ILE A 134 24.84 7.58 14.79
C ILE A 134 24.14 7.24 16.11
N TRP A 135 24.58 7.85 17.22
CA TRP A 135 23.97 7.65 18.53
C TRP A 135 22.50 8.07 18.54
N ASN A 136 22.18 9.22 17.94
CA ASN A 136 20.80 9.70 17.85
C ASN A 136 19.91 8.77 16.99
N LYS A 137 20.45 8.23 15.89
CA LYS A 137 19.75 7.27 15.04
C LYS A 137 19.50 5.94 15.75
N GLN A 138 20.46 5.46 16.55
CA GLN A 138 20.31 4.25 17.36
C GLN A 138 19.24 4.43 18.45
N LYS A 139 19.27 5.56 19.18
CA LYS A 139 18.26 5.89 20.20
C LYS A 139 16.83 5.99 19.65
N ASN A 140 16.66 6.45 18.42
CA ASN A 140 15.35 6.50 17.78
C ASN A 140 14.85 5.13 17.30
N LYS A 141 15.75 4.19 17.00
CA LYS A 141 15.40 2.81 16.65
C LYS A 141 14.95 2.01 17.87
N ASP A 142 15.50 2.30 19.05
CA ASP A 142 15.12 1.63 20.31
C ASP A 142 13.80 2.17 20.90
N LYS A 143 13.26 3.28 20.35
CA LYS A 143 12.01 3.92 20.80
C LYS A 143 10.77 3.55 19.97
N ASN A 144 10.93 2.77 18.90
CA ASN A 144 9.87 2.40 17.96
C ASN A 144 9.74 0.88 17.91
#